data_AF-A0A534XYJ1-F1
#
_entry.id   AF-A0A534XYJ1-F1
#
_cell.length_a   1.000
_cell.length_b   1.000
_cell.length_c   1.000
_cell.angle_alpha   90.00
_cell.angle_beta   90.00
_cell.angle_gamma   90.00
#
_symmetry.space_group_name_H-M   'P 1'
#
loop_
_entity.id
_entity.type
_entity.pdbx_description
1 polymer ?
#
loop_
_entity_poly.entity_id
_entity_poly.type
_entity_poly.pdbx_seq_one_letter_code
_entity_poly.pdbx_strand_id
1 'polypeptide(L)'
;MSIGRFLLLDAAGAALFAAIFLAAGYAAGLQLVSALQVAMRFGGFLALGIGIALGVWLSWKVAQRTRVLRALRVTRIEPTDLLARLGSANPPLVVDLRSELTAGGETIRGAHRVLREDLPRWAEGVPREREIILACD
;
A
#
# COMPACT_ATOMS: atom_id res chain seq x y z
N MET A 1 33.97 53.79 8.85
CA MET A 1 33.24 53.94 10.13
C MET A 1 34.17 53.52 11.27
N SER A 2 34.10 54.13 12.45
CA SER A 2 34.89 53.68 13.61
C SER A 2 34.30 52.38 14.19
N ILE A 3 35.17 51.52 14.73
CA ILE A 3 34.76 50.26 15.39
C ILE A 3 33.70 50.52 16.48
N GLY A 4 33.86 51.58 17.28
CA GLY A 4 32.91 51.91 18.34
C GLY A 4 31.50 52.24 17.82
N ARG A 5 31.39 52.96 16.69
CA ARG A 5 30.10 53.26 16.07
C ARG A 5 29.45 52.02 15.45
N PHE A 6 30.26 51.12 14.90
CA PHE A 6 29.77 49.84 14.36
C PHE A 6 29.19 48.96 15.48
N LEU A 7 29.95 48.74 16.56
CA LEU A 7 29.51 47.92 17.69
C LEU A 7 28.24 48.46 18.36
N LEU A 8 28.12 49.80 18.46
CA LEU A 8 26.93 50.42 19.06
C LEU A 8 25.67 50.19 18.20
N LEU A 9 25.79 50.29 16.87
CA LEU A 9 24.68 50.03 15.96
C LEU A 9 24.32 48.54 15.90
N ASP A 10 25.33 47.66 15.93
CA ASP A 10 25.14 46.21 15.95
C ASP A 10 24.45 45.74 17.23
N ALA A 11 24.93 46.20 18.39
CA ALA A 11 24.31 45.91 19.69
C ALA A 11 22.89 46.46 19.79
N ALA A 12 22.63 47.67 19.26
CA ALA A 12 21.29 48.24 19.24
C ALA A 12 20.33 47.43 18.33
N GLY A 13 20.82 46.98 17.17
CA GLY A 13 20.06 46.12 16.26
C GLY A 13 19.74 44.76 16.90
N ALA A 14 20.74 44.12 17.53
CA ALA A 14 20.55 42.86 18.23
C ALA A 14 19.59 42.99 19.43
N ALA A 15 19.71 44.06 20.20
CA ALA A 15 18.80 44.34 21.32
C ALA A 15 17.37 44.60 20.84
N LEU A 16 17.19 45.35 19.75
CA LEU A 16 15.88 45.60 19.17
C LEU A 16 15.25 44.30 18.64
N PHE A 17 16.02 43.49 17.93
CA PHE A 17 15.58 42.19 17.44
C PHE A 17 15.14 41.28 18.60
N ALA A 18 15.99 41.12 19.62
CA ALA A 18 15.68 40.31 20.78
C ALA A 18 14.43 40.83 21.53
N ALA A 19 14.32 42.15 21.72
CA ALA A 19 13.19 42.76 22.39
C ALA A 19 11.86 42.54 21.64
N ILE A 20 11.86 42.63 20.31
CA ILE A 20 10.66 42.37 19.49
C ILE A 20 10.19 40.93 19.67
N PHE A 21 11.07 39.95 19.50
CA PHE A 21 10.71 38.54 19.63
C PHE A 21 10.34 38.17 21.07
N LEU A 22 11.02 38.74 22.05
CA LEU A 22 10.70 38.51 23.46
C LEU A 22 9.35 39.10 23.84
N ALA A 23 9.04 40.32 23.39
CA ALA A 23 7.74 40.95 23.62
C ALA A 23 6.60 40.20 22.92
N ALA A 24 6.82 39.77 21.68
CA ALA A 24 5.87 38.95 20.94
C ALA A 24 5.62 37.60 21.66
N GLY A 25 6.69 36.94 22.10
CA GLY A 25 6.62 35.70 22.88
C GLY A 25 5.93 35.89 24.24
N TYR A 26 6.19 36.99 24.94
CA TYR A 26 5.55 37.30 26.22
C TYR A 26 4.04 37.57 26.06
N ALA A 27 3.66 38.36 25.05
CA ALA A 27 2.26 38.64 24.74
C ALA A 27 1.50 37.37 24.34
N ALA A 28 2.10 36.51 23.51
CA ALA A 28 1.53 35.23 23.11
C ALA A 28 1.53 34.20 24.26
N GLY A 29 2.53 34.26 25.15
CA GLY A 29 2.71 33.32 26.26
C GLY A 29 1.54 33.31 27.24
N LEU A 30 0.93 34.47 27.49
CA LEU A 30 -0.27 34.59 28.32
C LEU A 30 -1.45 33.76 27.78
N GLN A 31 -1.61 33.71 26.45
CA GLN A 31 -2.63 32.89 25.80
C GLN A 31 -2.20 31.42 25.72
N LEU A 32 -0.90 31.16 25.57
CA LEU A 32 -0.33 29.83 25.47
C LEU A 32 -0.59 28.99 26.72
N VAL A 33 -0.54 29.56 27.92
CA VAL A 33 -0.86 28.86 29.17
C VAL A 33 -2.32 28.37 29.18
N SER A 34 -3.26 29.22 28.73
CA SER A 34 -4.67 28.84 28.63
C SER A 34 -4.92 27.78 27.55
N ALA A 35 -4.27 27.92 26.39
CA ALA A 35 -4.35 26.95 25.30
C ALA A 35 -3.74 25.59 25.72
N LEU A 36 -2.65 25.61 26.50
CA LEU A 36 -2.02 24.39 26.99
C LEU A 36 -2.90 23.66 28.00
N GLN A 37 -3.62 24.37 28.87
CA GLN A 37 -4.59 23.74 29.77
C GLN A 37 -5.75 23.07 29.02
N VAL A 38 -6.26 23.73 27.98
CA VAL A 38 -7.28 23.16 27.08
C VAL A 38 -6.70 21.95 26.33
N ALA A 39 -5.49 22.07 25.79
CA ALA A 39 -4.80 20.98 25.09
C ALA A 39 -4.51 19.79 26.00
N MET A 40 -4.16 20.01 27.27
CA MET A 40 -3.98 18.94 28.26
C MET A 40 -5.33 18.25 28.58
N ARG A 41 -6.40 19.03 28.69
CA ARG A 41 -7.75 18.52 28.99
C ARG A 41 -8.35 17.71 27.84
N PHE A 42 -8.11 18.11 26.59
CA PHE A 42 -8.69 17.46 25.41
C PHE A 42 -7.70 16.59 24.63
N GLY A 43 -6.40 16.71 24.90
CA GLY A 43 -5.34 15.99 24.20
C GLY A 43 -5.46 14.48 24.37
N GLY A 44 -5.90 14.00 25.54
CA GLY A 44 -6.18 12.59 25.76
C GLY A 44 -7.31 12.06 24.87
N PHE A 45 -8.41 12.80 24.74
CA PHE A 45 -9.52 12.43 23.86
C PHE A 45 -9.13 12.50 22.37
N LEU A 46 -8.34 13.49 21.98
CA LEU A 46 -7.83 13.60 20.62
C LEU A 46 -6.89 12.44 20.29
N ALA A 47 -5.94 12.13 21.17
CA ALA A 47 -5.01 11.01 21.01
C ALA A 47 -5.77 9.67 20.94
N LEU A 48 -6.77 9.48 21.80
CA LEU A 48 -7.64 8.30 21.77
C LEU A 48 -8.41 8.21 20.44
N GLY A 49 -8.99 9.32 19.98
CA GLY A 49 -9.71 9.39 18.71
C GLY A 49 -8.82 9.03 17.52
N ILE A 50 -7.60 9.58 17.47
CA ILE A 50 -6.60 9.25 16.44
C ILE A 50 -6.24 7.76 16.53
N GLY A 51 -5.99 7.24 17.73
CA GLY A 51 -5.67 5.84 17.96
C GLY A 51 -6.77 4.89 17.46
N ILE A 52 -8.03 5.20 17.75
CA ILE A 52 -9.20 4.43 17.28
C ILE A 52 -9.29 4.51 15.75
N ALA A 53 -9.20 5.71 15.17
CA ALA A 53 -9.29 5.88 13.71
C ALA A 53 -8.20 5.09 12.98
N LEU A 54 -6.95 5.17 13.46
CA LEU A 54 -5.84 4.38 12.93
C LEU A 54 -6.04 2.88 13.13
N GLY A 55 -6.52 2.45 14.30
CA GLY A 55 -6.79 1.05 14.61
C GLY A 55 -7.86 0.45 13.70
N VAL A 56 -8.96 1.17 13.46
CA VAL A 56 -10.03 0.77 12.55
C VAL A 56 -9.52 0.70 11.12
N TRP A 57 -8.83 1.75 10.66
CA TRP A 57 -8.27 1.80 9.31
C TRP A 57 -7.26 0.68 9.05
N LEU A 58 -6.34 0.44 9.99
CA LEU A 58 -5.34 -0.61 9.87
C LEU A 58 -5.99 -2.00 9.87
N SER A 59 -6.94 -2.24 10.78
CA SER A 59 -7.70 -3.50 10.83
C SER A 59 -8.45 -3.75 9.53
N TRP A 60 -9.09 -2.73 8.96
CA TRP A 60 -9.72 -2.81 7.65
C TRP A 60 -8.70 -3.20 6.57
N LYS A 61 -7.56 -2.50 6.50
CA LYS A 61 -6.52 -2.77 5.49
C LYS A 61 -5.96 -4.20 5.60
N VAL A 62 -5.75 -4.69 6.83
CA VAL A 62 -5.31 -6.06 7.07
C VAL A 62 -6.40 -7.07 6.66
N ALA A 63 -7.67 -6.80 6.97
CA ALA A 63 -8.78 -7.64 6.55
C ALA A 63 -8.89 -7.68 5.01
N GLN A 64 -8.71 -6.55 4.33
CA GLN A 64 -8.70 -6.48 2.87
C GLN A 64 -7.54 -7.30 2.28
N ARG A 65 -6.32 -7.10 2.80
CA ARG A 65 -5.13 -7.84 2.35
C ARG A 65 -5.28 -9.35 2.53
N THR A 66 -5.78 -9.77 3.69
CA THR A 66 -5.96 -11.21 3.99
C THR A 66 -7.05 -11.83 3.11
N ARG A 67 -8.14 -11.12 2.83
CA ARG A 67 -9.18 -11.57 1.87
C ARG A 67 -8.60 -11.75 0.47
N VAL A 68 -7.81 -10.80 -0.02
CA VAL A 68 -7.15 -10.90 -1.34
C VAL A 68 -6.18 -12.07 -1.39
N LEU A 69 -5.30 -12.20 -0.39
CA LEU A 69 -4.32 -13.30 -0.36
C LEU A 69 -5.00 -14.66 -0.24
N ARG A 70 -6.11 -14.76 0.50
CA ARG A 70 -6.89 -16.00 0.59
C ARG A 70 -7.56 -16.34 -0.74
N ALA A 71 -8.06 -15.34 -1.48
CA ALA A 71 -8.62 -15.54 -2.82
C ALA A 71 -7.55 -15.98 -3.85
N LEU A 72 -6.29 -15.59 -3.65
CA LEU A 72 -5.16 -16.02 -4.49
C LEU A 72 -4.57 -17.38 -4.11
N ARG A 73 -5.01 -18.01 -3.02
CA ARG A 73 -4.63 -19.39 -2.68
C ARG A 73 -5.42 -20.36 -3.56
N VAL A 74 -5.02 -20.45 -4.82
CA VAL A 74 -5.42 -21.52 -5.72
C VAL A 74 -4.54 -22.74 -5.48
N THR A 75 -5.12 -23.94 -5.58
CA THR A 75 -4.36 -25.20 -5.51
C THR A 75 -3.42 -25.26 -6.70
N ARG A 76 -2.11 -25.20 -6.46
CA ARG A 76 -1.10 -25.34 -7.51
C ARG A 76 -0.76 -26.82 -7.69
N ILE A 77 -0.79 -27.28 -8.93
CA ILE A 77 -0.26 -28.60 -9.32
C ILE A 77 1.24 -28.48 -9.63
N GLU A 78 2.01 -29.49 -9.24
CA GLU A 78 3.44 -29.55 -9.54
C GLU A 78 3.64 -29.91 -11.03
N PRO A 79 4.63 -29.34 -11.74
CA PRO A 79 4.82 -29.61 -13.17
C PRO A 79 5.01 -31.09 -13.50
N THR A 80 5.68 -31.88 -12.66
CA THR A 80 5.87 -33.32 -12.93
C THR A 80 4.56 -34.09 -12.83
N ASP A 81 3.70 -33.76 -11.85
CA ASP A 81 2.37 -34.33 -11.72
C ASP A 81 1.48 -34.01 -12.93
N LEU A 82 1.55 -32.77 -13.43
CA LEU A 82 0.82 -32.37 -14.63
C LEU A 82 1.25 -33.21 -15.85
N LEU A 83 2.56 -33.39 -16.04
CA LEU A 83 3.09 -34.18 -17.15
C LEU A 83 2.63 -35.64 -17.08
N ALA A 84 2.63 -36.24 -15.88
CA ALA A 84 2.12 -37.60 -15.67
C ALA A 84 0.62 -37.71 -16.00
N ARG A 85 -0.19 -36.71 -15.62
CA ARG A 85 -1.64 -36.70 -15.87
C ARG A 85 -1.99 -36.47 -17.34
N LEU A 86 -1.18 -35.74 -18.10
CA LEU A 86 -1.37 -35.56 -19.54
C LEU A 86 -1.28 -36.88 -20.33
N GLY A 87 -0.58 -37.89 -19.80
CA GLY A 87 -0.53 -39.24 -20.37
C GLY A 87 -1.63 -40.19 -19.90
N SER A 88 -2.57 -39.74 -19.06
CA SER A 88 -3.65 -40.58 -18.53
C SER A 88 -4.82 -40.72 -19.51
N ALA A 89 -5.72 -41.67 -19.25
CA ALA A 89 -6.91 -41.89 -20.09
C ALA A 89 -7.86 -40.68 -20.13
N ASN A 90 -7.83 -39.82 -19.10
CA ASN A 90 -8.64 -38.60 -18.99
C ASN A 90 -7.73 -37.39 -18.72
N PRO A 91 -7.03 -36.87 -19.74
CA PRO A 91 -6.09 -35.78 -19.56
C PRO A 91 -6.81 -34.46 -19.21
N PRO A 92 -6.23 -33.64 -18.31
CA PRO A 92 -6.78 -32.33 -17.96
C PRO A 92 -6.69 -31.35 -19.14
N LEU A 93 -7.61 -30.39 -19.18
CA LEU A 93 -7.57 -29.29 -20.14
C LEU A 93 -6.61 -28.21 -19.63
N VAL A 94 -5.47 -28.04 -20.32
CA VAL A 94 -4.48 -27.01 -19.99
C VAL A 94 -4.81 -25.72 -20.75
N VAL A 95 -4.87 -24.60 -20.03
CA VAL A 95 -5.14 -23.27 -20.58
C VAL A 95 -3.95 -22.37 -20.28
N ASP A 96 -3.30 -21.88 -21.33
CA ASP A 96 -2.14 -20.98 -21.21
C ASP A 96 -2.63 -19.52 -21.26
N LEU A 97 -2.53 -18.84 -20.12
CA LEU A 97 -2.88 -17.42 -19.93
C LEU A 97 -1.66 -16.51 -20.01
N ARG A 98 -0.45 -17.03 -20.29
CA ARG A 98 0.77 -16.25 -20.37
C ARG A 98 0.71 -15.27 -21.54
N SER A 99 1.19 -14.04 -21.29
CA SER A 99 1.27 -13.02 -22.32
C SER A 99 2.24 -13.43 -23.44
N GLU A 100 2.17 -12.80 -24.62
CA GLU A 100 3.15 -13.02 -25.70
C GLU A 100 4.59 -12.75 -25.27
N LEU A 101 4.78 -11.82 -24.33
CA LEU A 101 6.08 -11.48 -23.78
C LEU A 101 6.64 -12.58 -22.86
N THR A 102 5.77 -13.32 -22.18
CA THR A 102 6.17 -14.33 -21.17
C THR A 102 6.10 -15.77 -21.68
N ALA A 103 5.34 -16.03 -22.75
CA ALA A 103 5.13 -17.39 -23.26
C ALA A 103 6.40 -18.03 -23.83
N GLY A 104 7.37 -17.22 -24.26
CA GLY A 104 8.74 -17.65 -24.56
C GLY A 104 8.85 -18.84 -25.51
N GLY A 105 8.19 -18.82 -26.67
CA GLY A 105 8.32 -19.80 -27.76
C GLY A 105 7.88 -21.24 -27.48
N GLU A 106 8.00 -21.73 -26.26
CA GLU A 106 7.66 -23.08 -25.81
C GLU A 106 6.34 -23.06 -25.03
N THR A 107 5.32 -23.65 -25.67
CA THR A 107 4.00 -23.87 -25.07
C THR A 107 3.85 -25.32 -24.63
N ILE A 108 3.13 -25.54 -23.53
CA ILE A 108 2.76 -26.89 -23.09
C ILE A 108 1.98 -27.58 -24.22
N ARG A 109 2.39 -28.80 -24.59
CA ARG A 109 1.76 -29.56 -25.68
C ARG A 109 0.27 -29.79 -25.37
N GLY A 110 -0.61 -29.32 -26.26
CA GLY A 110 -2.07 -29.43 -26.11
C GLY A 110 -2.73 -28.29 -25.32
N ALA A 111 -1.97 -27.28 -24.88
CA ALA A 111 -2.53 -26.14 -24.17
C ALA A 111 -3.35 -25.22 -25.10
N HIS A 112 -4.50 -24.78 -24.61
CA HIS A 112 -5.33 -23.78 -25.28
C HIS A 112 -4.86 -22.40 -24.86
N ARG A 113 -4.38 -21.62 -25.83
CA ARG A 113 -3.92 -20.26 -25.56
C ARG A 113 -5.12 -19.32 -25.49
N VAL A 114 -5.27 -18.62 -24.37
CA VAL A 114 -6.38 -17.69 -24.14
C VAL A 114 -5.80 -16.43 -23.51
N LEU A 115 -6.03 -15.28 -24.14
CA LEU A 115 -5.64 -14.01 -23.53
C LEU A 115 -6.50 -13.75 -22.30
N ARG A 116 -5.91 -13.12 -21.29
CA ARG A 116 -6.58 -12.86 -20.01
C ARG A 116 -7.88 -12.08 -20.15
N GLU A 117 -7.95 -11.20 -21.15
CA GLU A 117 -9.13 -10.39 -21.49
C GLU A 117 -10.26 -11.19 -22.15
N ASP A 118 -9.93 -12.24 -22.91
CA ASP A 118 -10.91 -13.10 -23.57
C ASP A 118 -11.34 -14.30 -22.71
N LEU A 119 -10.67 -14.52 -21.58
CA LEU A 119 -10.94 -15.62 -20.65
C LEU A 119 -12.41 -15.72 -20.23
N PRO A 120 -13.13 -14.63 -19.87
CA PRO A 120 -14.54 -14.74 -19.49
C PRO A 120 -15.40 -15.29 -20.62
N ARG A 121 -15.16 -14.84 -21.86
CA ARG A 121 -15.90 -15.27 -23.05
C ARG A 121 -15.57 -16.72 -23.42
N TRP A 122 -14.30 -17.09 -23.33
CA TRP A 122 -13.87 -18.47 -23.56
C TRP A 122 -14.51 -19.41 -22.53
N ALA A 123 -14.53 -19.03 -21.24
CA ALA A 123 -15.06 -19.83 -20.15
C ALA A 123 -16.57 -20.18 -20.26
N GLU A 124 -17.34 -19.44 -21.06
CA GLU A 124 -18.75 -19.75 -21.35
C GLU A 124 -18.92 -21.02 -22.20
N GLY A 125 -17.97 -21.32 -23.09
CA GLY A 125 -18.03 -22.45 -24.02
C GLY A 125 -17.28 -23.71 -23.56
N VAL A 126 -16.74 -23.71 -22.34
CA VAL A 126 -15.82 -24.77 -21.87
C VAL A 126 -16.59 -25.93 -21.23
N PRO A 127 -16.31 -27.19 -21.62
CA PRO A 127 -16.88 -28.36 -20.97
C PRO A 127 -16.55 -28.39 -19.48
N ARG A 128 -17.58 -28.44 -18.62
CA ARG A 128 -17.43 -28.41 -17.15
C ARG A 128 -17.13 -29.80 -16.57
N GLU A 129 -17.18 -30.86 -17.38
CA GLU A 129 -16.94 -32.23 -16.93
C GLU A 129 -15.44 -32.61 -16.83
N ARG A 130 -14.53 -31.72 -17.25
CA ARG A 130 -13.08 -31.97 -17.23
C ARG A 130 -12.36 -31.08 -16.22
N GLU A 131 -11.30 -31.61 -15.63
CA GLU A 131 -10.36 -30.83 -14.80
C GLU A 131 -9.66 -29.79 -15.69
N ILE A 132 -9.69 -28.51 -15.28
CA ILE A 132 -9.09 -27.39 -16.00
C ILE A 132 -7.88 -26.90 -15.20
N ILE A 133 -6.73 -26.80 -15.85
CA ILE A 133 -5.48 -26.34 -15.26
C ILE A 133 -5.02 -25.08 -15.99
N LEU A 134 -4.88 -23.98 -15.23
CA LEU A 134 -4.46 -22.67 -15.75
C LEU A 134 -2.95 -22.51 -15.58
N ALA A 135 -2.24 -22.25 -16.67
CA ALA A 135 -0.85 -21.82 -16.65
C ALA A 135 -0.82 -20.29 -16.75
N CYS A 136 -0.18 -19.64 -15.79
CA CYS A 136 0.03 -18.19 -15.75
C CYS A 136 1.50 -17.90 -15.42
N ASP A 137 1.88 -16.63 -15.56
CA ASP A 137 3.19 -16.12 -15.18
C ASP A 137 3.49 -16.32 -13.67
#